data_AF-A0A9D2F5N6-F1
#
_entry.id   AF-A0A9D2F5N6-F1
#
_cell.length_a   1.000
_cell.length_b   1.000
_cell.length_c   1.000
_cell.angle_alpha   90.00
_cell.angle_beta   90.00
_cell.angle_gamma   90.00
#
_symmetry.space_group_name_H-M   'P 1'
#
loop_
_entity.id
_entity.type
_entity.pdbx_description
1 polymer ?
#
loop_
_entity_poly.entity_id
_entity_poly.type
_entity_poly.pdbx_seq_one_letter_code
_entity_poly.pdbx_strand_id
1 'polypeptide(L)'
;MSDFLIQEKPFGSSPKTIIKDINGHPLYLLIGRLGDIGSRLTLYDMDGKVVAYIKKDRLAFVRRFEIYENDKKVGIMQHFLNWPNDFYYISQLHWMAHGNIYHHEYRVRHFANEIMTMSKTRLMMGDHYQLHVHDDANAPKCICIASVLDYWSYNRERSQPTYYKEVLDVT
;
A
#
# COMPACT_ATOMS: atom_id res chain seq x y z
N MET A 1 16.75 -1.77 -8.67
CA MET A 1 15.41 -1.66 -9.26
C MET A 1 14.86 -3.05 -9.40
N SER A 2 13.80 -3.32 -8.66
CA SER A 2 13.23 -4.64 -8.52
C SER A 2 11.70 -4.57 -8.51
N ASP A 3 11.10 -5.65 -9.01
CA ASP A 3 9.67 -5.83 -9.12
C ASP A 3 9.13 -6.68 -7.97
N PHE A 4 8.04 -6.21 -7.36
CA PHE A 4 7.35 -6.91 -6.28
C PHE A 4 5.88 -7.07 -6.62
N LEU A 5 5.38 -8.29 -6.49
CA LEU A 5 3.98 -8.65 -6.72
C LEU A 5 3.29 -8.88 -5.39
N ILE A 6 2.23 -8.11 -5.14
CA ILE A 6 1.32 -8.29 -4.02
C ILE A 6 0.01 -8.83 -4.59
N GLN A 7 -0.36 -10.06 -4.22
CA GLN A 7 -1.62 -10.64 -4.64
C GLN A 7 -2.80 -9.86 -4.04
N GLU A 8 -3.70 -9.38 -4.89
CA GLU A 8 -4.96 -8.78 -4.45
C GLU A 8 -5.84 -9.86 -3.81
N LYS A 9 -6.50 -9.52 -2.70
CA LYS A 9 -7.30 -10.49 -1.96
C LYS A 9 -8.70 -9.97 -1.68
N PRO A 10 -9.73 -10.82 -1.86
CA PRO A 10 -11.06 -10.53 -1.37
C PRO A 10 -11.08 -10.33 0.15
N PHE A 11 -11.98 -9.46 0.61
CA PHE A 11 -12.24 -9.24 2.03
C PHE A 11 -12.61 -10.55 2.75
N GLY A 12 -11.99 -10.82 3.90
CA GLY A 12 -12.17 -12.07 4.65
C GLY A 12 -11.16 -13.20 4.33
N SER A 13 -10.27 -12.98 3.38
CA SER A 13 -9.17 -13.91 3.06
C SER A 13 -8.12 -14.01 4.17
N SER A 14 -7.26 -15.03 4.07
CA SER A 14 -6.14 -15.24 4.99
C SER A 14 -5.30 -13.96 5.17
N PRO A 15 -4.97 -13.58 6.44
CA PRO A 15 -4.18 -12.40 6.74
C PRO A 15 -2.72 -12.51 6.30
N LYS A 16 -2.32 -13.61 5.65
CA LYS A 16 -0.95 -13.89 5.21
C LYS A 16 -0.83 -13.79 3.70
N THR A 17 -0.07 -12.84 3.19
CA THR A 17 0.20 -12.63 1.75
C THR A 17 1.69 -12.84 1.48
N ILE A 18 2.02 -13.67 0.50
CA ILE A 18 3.41 -13.84 0.05
C ILE A 18 3.69 -12.78 -1.01
N ILE A 19 4.73 -12.00 -0.82
CA ILE A 19 5.22 -11.03 -1.79
C ILE A 19 6.28 -11.72 -2.64
N LYS A 20 6.12 -11.65 -3.96
CA LYS A 20 6.97 -12.37 -4.92
C LYS A 20 7.69 -11.42 -5.86
N ASP A 21 8.77 -11.88 -6.48
CA ASP A 21 9.30 -11.23 -7.68
C ASP A 21 8.43 -11.54 -8.92
N ILE A 22 8.79 -10.98 -10.07
CA ILE A 22 8.11 -11.24 -11.35
C ILE A 22 8.23 -12.70 -11.83
N ASN A 23 9.24 -13.43 -11.37
CA ASN A 23 9.45 -14.85 -11.68
C ASN A 23 8.65 -15.78 -10.74
N GLY A 24 7.96 -15.22 -9.74
CA GLY A 24 7.19 -15.96 -8.75
C GLY A 24 7.99 -16.43 -7.53
N HIS A 25 9.25 -16.03 -7.37
CA HIS A 25 10.05 -16.36 -6.19
C HIS A 25 9.54 -15.58 -4.97
N PRO A 26 9.30 -16.26 -3.83
CA PRO A 26 8.87 -15.57 -2.61
C PRO A 26 10.03 -14.76 -2.03
N LEU A 27 9.79 -13.46 -1.79
CA LEU A 27 10.76 -12.54 -1.22
C LEU A 27 10.40 -12.09 0.20
N TYR A 28 9.11 -11.98 0.49
CA TYR A 28 8.62 -11.57 1.81
C TYR A 28 7.31 -12.26 2.16
N LEU A 29 7.01 -12.29 3.46
CA LEU A 29 5.73 -12.69 4.01
C LEU A 29 5.09 -11.50 4.74
N LEU A 30 3.98 -11.01 4.21
CA LEU A 30 3.17 -9.96 4.83
C LEU A 30 2.06 -10.60 5.67
N ILE A 31 2.02 -10.32 6.97
CA ILE A 31 1.04 -10.86 7.91
C ILE A 31 0.28 -9.75 8.62
N GLY A 32 -1.05 -9.85 8.65
CA GLY A 32 -1.92 -9.04 9.49
C GLY A 32 -3.13 -8.50 8.73
N ARG A 33 -3.66 -7.37 9.21
CA ARG A 33 -4.78 -6.68 8.59
C ARG A 33 -4.71 -5.19 8.88
N LEU A 34 -5.34 -4.38 8.04
CA LEU A 34 -5.61 -2.97 8.28
C LEU A 34 -7.12 -2.79 8.45
N GLY A 35 -7.56 -1.91 9.35
CA GLY A 35 -8.97 -1.61 9.53
C GLY A 35 -9.32 -1.17 10.94
N ASP A 36 -9.06 -2.07 11.88
CA ASP A 36 -9.40 -1.88 13.29
C ASP A 36 -8.39 -0.96 13.98
N ILE A 37 -8.82 -0.32 15.07
CA ILE A 37 -7.92 0.46 15.94
C ILE A 37 -6.82 -0.46 16.45
N GLY A 38 -5.56 -0.07 16.26
CA GLY A 38 -4.40 -0.88 16.66
C GLY A 38 -4.09 -2.07 15.76
N SER A 39 -4.81 -2.25 14.65
CA SER A 39 -4.45 -3.23 13.62
C SER A 39 -3.10 -2.89 12.97
N ARG A 40 -2.38 -3.93 12.55
CA ARG A 40 -1.03 -3.84 11.98
C ARG A 40 -0.84 -4.87 10.88
N LEU A 41 -0.09 -4.48 9.86
CA LEU A 41 0.56 -5.37 8.90
C LEU A 41 2.06 -5.44 9.21
N THR A 42 2.59 -6.66 9.27
CA THR A 42 3.99 -6.94 9.60
C THR A 42 4.61 -7.67 8.43
N LEU A 43 5.73 -7.15 7.93
CA LEU A 43 6.48 -7.72 6.82
C LEU A 43 7.69 -8.47 7.37
N TYR A 44 7.77 -9.75 7.01
CA TYR A 44 8.86 -10.64 7.34
C TYR A 44 9.70 -10.91 6.09
N ASP A 45 11.02 -11.00 6.24
CA ASP A 45 11.85 -11.66 5.24
C ASP A 45 11.60 -13.19 5.24
N MET A 46 12.24 -13.89 4.31
CA MET A 46 12.07 -15.34 4.18
C MET A 46 12.76 -16.13 5.30
N ASP A 47 13.64 -15.51 6.09
CA ASP A 47 14.25 -16.09 7.28
C ASP A 47 13.37 -15.90 8.53
N GLY A 48 12.24 -15.20 8.41
CA GLY A 48 11.27 -14.98 9.48
C GLY A 48 11.58 -13.78 10.38
N LYS A 49 12.52 -12.91 9.99
CA LYS A 49 12.80 -11.66 10.69
C LYS A 49 11.86 -10.55 10.23
N VAL A 50 11.38 -9.75 11.18
CA VAL A 50 10.58 -8.55 10.87
C VAL A 50 11.49 -7.50 10.26
N VAL A 51 11.20 -7.11 9.01
CA VAL A 51 11.94 -6.06 8.29
C VAL A 51 11.22 -4.72 8.33
N ALA A 52 9.89 -4.72 8.33
CA ALA A 52 9.07 -3.54 8.48
C ALA A 52 7.69 -3.87 9.04
N TYR A 53 7.00 -2.88 9.58
CA TYR A 53 5.57 -2.98 9.85
C TYR A 53 4.87 -1.63 9.73
N ILE A 54 3.57 -1.69 9.45
CA ILE A 54 2.71 -0.51 9.37
C ILE A 54 1.46 -0.74 10.21
N LYS A 55 1.16 0.21 11.10
CA LYS A 55 0.02 0.11 12.02
C LYS A 55 -0.88 1.32 11.94
N LYS A 56 -2.18 1.10 12.10
CA LYS A 56 -3.15 2.20 12.23
C LYS A 56 -2.92 2.89 13.56
N ASP A 57 -2.88 4.22 13.53
CA ASP A 57 -2.78 5.01 14.74
C ASP A 57 -4.00 4.76 15.65
N ARG A 58 -3.80 4.84 16.96
CA ARG A 58 -4.85 4.59 17.96
C ARG A 58 -5.84 5.76 18.08
N LEU A 59 -5.53 6.91 17.50
CA LEU A 59 -6.40 8.07 17.53
C LEU A 59 -7.57 7.91 16.54
N ALA A 60 -8.76 7.65 17.07
CA ALA A 60 -9.95 7.24 16.30
C ALA A 60 -10.37 8.21 15.18
N PHE A 61 -10.02 9.49 15.27
CA PHE A 61 -10.46 10.52 14.32
C PHE A 61 -9.49 10.76 13.15
N VAL A 62 -8.25 10.27 13.21
CA VAL A 62 -7.24 10.54 12.19
C VAL A 62 -6.99 9.29 11.35
N ARG A 63 -7.14 9.41 10.03
CA ARG A 63 -6.78 8.37 9.06
C ARG A 63 -5.27 8.34 8.86
N ARG A 64 -4.54 7.93 9.90
CA ARG A 64 -3.07 7.95 9.96
C ARG A 64 -2.51 6.55 10.18
N PHE A 65 -1.44 6.25 9.46
CA PHE A 65 -0.66 5.03 9.62
C PHE A 65 0.79 5.35 9.96
N GLU A 66 1.37 4.61 10.89
CA GLU A 66 2.77 4.73 11.27
C GLU A 66 3.58 3.56 10.68
N ILE A 67 4.70 3.88 10.03
CA ILE A 67 5.63 2.94 9.41
C ILE A 67 6.84 2.78 10.32
N TYR A 68 7.25 1.53 10.54
CA TYR A 68 8.38 1.16 11.36
C TYR A 68 9.33 0.24 10.62
N GLU A 69 10.63 0.45 10.84
CA GLU A 69 11.73 -0.45 10.45
C GLU A 69 12.69 -0.57 11.62
N ASN A 70 13.18 -1.77 11.91
CA ASN A 70 14.08 -2.04 13.06
C ASN A 70 13.56 -1.41 14.38
N ASP A 71 12.26 -1.54 14.62
CA ASP A 71 11.53 -0.97 15.76
C ASP A 71 11.58 0.56 15.92
N LYS A 72 12.08 1.28 14.91
CA LYS A 72 12.08 2.73 14.86
C LYS A 72 10.96 3.20 13.95
N LYS A 73 10.22 4.22 14.39
CA LYS A 73 9.28 4.91 13.52
C LYS A 73 10.08 5.66 12.46
N VAL A 74 9.85 5.31 11.20
CA VAL A 74 10.54 5.89 10.04
C VAL A 74 9.63 6.74 9.19
N GLY A 75 8.32 6.56 9.31
CA GLY A 75 7.36 7.27 8.48
C GLY A 75 6.00 7.40 9.14
N ILE A 76 5.27 8.45 8.77
CA ILE A 76 3.84 8.58 9.09
C ILE A 76 3.12 8.95 7.81
N MET A 77 2.24 8.06 7.37
CA MET A 77 1.42 8.23 6.19
C MET A 77 0.06 8.81 6.58
N GLN A 78 -0.29 9.96 6.00
CA GLN A 78 -1.54 10.66 6.24
C GLN A 78 -2.10 11.23 4.94
N HIS A 79 -3.43 11.27 4.84
CA HIS A 79 -4.11 11.94 3.75
C HIS A 79 -3.93 13.45 3.89
N PHE A 80 -3.37 14.11 2.87
CA PHE A 80 -2.97 15.52 2.96
C PHE A 80 -4.12 16.47 2.55
N LEU A 81 -4.89 16.17 1.49
CA LEU A 81 -5.98 17.04 1.02
C LEU A 81 -6.94 16.32 0.06
N ASN A 82 -8.25 16.63 0.12
CA ASN A 82 -9.27 16.17 -0.85
C ASN A 82 -9.22 16.98 -2.17
N TRP A 83 -8.07 17.06 -2.83
CA TRP A 83 -7.97 17.63 -4.19
C TRP A 83 -8.46 16.57 -5.21
N PRO A 84 -8.87 16.91 -6.45
CA PRO A 84 -9.34 15.95 -7.45
C PRO A 84 -8.44 14.72 -7.70
N ASN A 85 -7.15 14.78 -7.33
CA ASN A 85 -6.23 13.64 -7.35
C ASN A 85 -5.82 13.24 -5.93
N ASP A 86 -5.55 11.95 -5.73
CA ASP A 86 -5.13 11.41 -4.44
C ASP A 86 -3.68 11.78 -4.13
N PHE A 87 -3.49 12.55 -3.05
CA PHE A 87 -2.18 12.95 -2.56
C PHE A 87 -2.00 12.56 -1.09
N TYR A 88 -0.97 11.77 -0.83
CA TYR A 88 -0.58 11.33 0.51
C TYR A 88 0.85 11.75 0.80
N TYR A 89 1.05 12.34 1.96
CA TYR A 89 2.37 12.69 2.44
C TYR A 89 2.84 11.68 3.49
N ILE A 90 4.08 11.20 3.33
CA ILE A 90 4.75 10.32 4.27
C ILE A 90 5.85 11.12 4.97
N SER A 91 5.49 11.73 6.10
CA SER A 91 6.43 12.52 6.91
C SER A 91 7.56 11.65 7.47
N GLN A 92 8.68 12.28 7.86
CA GLN A 92 9.97 11.66 8.23
C GLN A 92 10.75 11.03 7.07
N LEU A 93 10.06 10.38 6.12
CA LEU A 93 10.69 9.96 4.85
C LEU A 93 10.77 11.12 3.84
N HIS A 94 9.95 12.16 4.02
CA HIS A 94 9.77 13.26 3.06
C HIS A 94 9.27 12.77 1.69
N TRP A 95 8.50 11.68 1.69
CA TRP A 95 7.96 11.10 0.46
C TRP A 95 6.54 11.60 0.19
N MET A 96 6.21 11.66 -1.10
CA MET A 96 4.89 12.01 -1.59
C MET A 96 4.38 10.89 -2.48
N ALA A 97 3.26 10.29 -2.11
CA ALA A 97 2.52 9.37 -2.96
C ALA A 97 1.41 10.13 -3.67
N HIS A 98 1.38 10.08 -4.99
CA HIS A 98 0.34 10.69 -5.80
C HIS A 98 -0.12 9.73 -6.87
N GLY A 99 -1.40 9.79 -7.24
CA GLY A 99 -1.92 8.83 -8.19
C GLY A 99 -3.39 9.00 -8.53
N ASN A 100 -3.88 8.01 -9.25
CA ASN A 100 -5.29 7.84 -9.57
C ASN A 100 -5.79 6.58 -8.86
N ILE A 101 -6.53 6.78 -7.77
CA ILE A 101 -7.10 5.68 -6.97
C ILE A 101 -8.01 4.77 -7.79
N TYR A 102 -8.73 5.31 -8.78
CA TYR A 102 -9.67 4.55 -9.61
C TYR A 102 -8.96 3.57 -10.54
N HIS A 103 -7.74 3.87 -10.96
CA HIS A 103 -6.93 2.99 -11.79
C HIS A 103 -5.90 2.19 -10.97
N HIS A 104 -5.90 2.37 -9.64
CA HIS A 104 -4.89 1.82 -8.73
C HIS A 104 -3.45 2.13 -9.18
N GLU A 105 -3.25 3.31 -9.76
CA GLU A 105 -1.94 3.77 -10.25
C GLU A 105 -1.39 4.82 -9.31
N TYR A 106 -0.23 4.55 -8.72
CA TYR A 106 0.45 5.46 -7.81
C TYR A 106 1.93 5.59 -8.13
N ARG A 107 2.48 6.78 -7.86
CA ARG A 107 3.92 7.04 -7.83
C ARG A 107 4.28 7.62 -6.49
N VAL A 108 5.36 7.13 -5.90
CA VAL A 108 5.94 7.67 -4.67
C VAL A 108 7.27 8.30 -5.01
N ARG A 109 7.46 9.55 -4.58
CA ARG A 109 8.64 10.35 -4.88
C ARG A 109 9.23 10.99 -3.63
N HIS A 110 10.54 11.15 -3.64
CA HIS A 110 11.30 12.00 -2.72
C HIS A 110 11.88 13.16 -3.51
N PHE A 111 11.26 14.34 -3.40
CA PHE A 111 11.54 15.47 -4.30
C PHE A 111 11.41 15.07 -5.78
N ALA A 112 12.50 15.14 -6.54
CA ALA A 112 12.54 14.75 -7.96
C ALA A 112 12.80 13.24 -8.17
N ASN A 113 13.20 12.51 -7.13
CA ASN A 113 13.60 11.11 -7.23
C ASN A 113 12.37 10.21 -7.08
N GLU A 114 12.17 9.32 -8.04
CA GLU A 114 11.13 8.30 -7.95
C GLU A 114 11.60 7.15 -7.07
N ILE A 115 10.79 6.81 -6.06
CA ILE A 115 11.09 5.75 -5.09
C ILE A 115 10.41 4.45 -5.51
N MET A 116 9.13 4.55 -5.85
CA MET A 116 8.38 3.41 -6.39
C MET A 116 7.24 3.87 -7.31
N THR A 117 6.80 2.96 -8.17
CA THR A 117 5.47 3.01 -8.79
C THR A 117 4.66 1.78 -8.36
N MET A 118 3.35 1.92 -8.39
CA MET A 118 2.38 0.86 -8.12
C MET A 118 1.31 0.88 -9.20
N SER A 119 1.00 -0.28 -9.77
CA SER A 119 -0.06 -0.46 -10.75
C SER A 119 -0.72 -1.83 -10.61
N LYS A 120 -1.97 -1.96 -11.02
CA LYS A 120 -2.65 -3.26 -11.09
C LYS A 120 -2.18 -4.03 -12.32
N THR A 121 -1.90 -5.33 -12.16
CA THR A 121 -1.56 -6.25 -13.24
C THR A 121 -2.34 -7.55 -13.08
N ARG A 122 -2.76 -8.13 -14.21
CA ARG A 122 -3.52 -9.40 -14.21
C ARG A 122 -2.61 -10.52 -14.66
N LEU A 123 -2.39 -11.48 -13.76
CA LEU A 123 -1.60 -12.67 -14.00
C LEU A 123 -2.51 -13.91 -14.02
N MET A 124 -1.97 -15.07 -14.41
CA MET A 124 -2.77 -16.31 -14.46
C MET A 124 -3.37 -16.71 -13.10
N MET A 125 -2.72 -16.30 -12.00
CA MET A 125 -3.18 -16.57 -10.63
C MET A 125 -4.07 -15.47 -10.04
N GLY A 126 -4.57 -14.56 -10.88
CA GLY A 126 -5.46 -13.47 -10.51
C GLY A 126 -4.80 -12.09 -10.56
N ASP A 127 -5.48 -11.12 -10.00
CA ASP A 127 -5.02 -9.73 -9.97
C ASP A 127 -3.95 -9.51 -8.90
N HIS A 128 -2.96 -8.71 -9.25
CA HIS A 128 -1.84 -8.35 -8.41
C HIS A 128 -1.60 -6.85 -8.48
N TYR A 129 -1.09 -6.28 -7.40
CA TYR A 129 -0.42 -4.99 -7.44
C TYR A 129 1.07 -5.22 -7.70
N GLN A 130 1.55 -4.68 -8.82
CA GLN A 130 2.96 -4.67 -9.17
C GLN A 130 3.58 -3.39 -8.65
N LEU A 131 4.67 -3.53 -7.90
CA LEU A 131 5.49 -2.45 -7.40
C LEU A 131 6.82 -2.45 -8.12
N HIS A 132 7.15 -1.37 -8.81
CA HIS A 132 8.51 -1.13 -9.27
C HIS A 132 9.22 -0.28 -8.24
N VAL A 133 10.20 -0.82 -7.52
CA VAL A 133 10.97 -0.07 -6.52
C VAL A 133 12.36 0.22 -7.08
N HIS A 134 12.78 1.48 -7.07
CA HIS A 134 14.06 1.89 -7.67
C HIS A 134 15.27 1.39 -6.86
N ASP A 135 15.21 1.52 -5.54
CA ASP A 135 16.21 1.04 -4.58
C ASP A 135 15.61 0.01 -3.63
N ASP A 136 16.12 -1.22 -3.69
CA ASP A 136 15.63 -2.38 -2.96
C ASP A 136 15.71 -2.19 -1.43
N ALA A 137 16.58 -1.31 -0.93
CA ALA A 137 16.61 -0.94 0.50
C ALA A 137 15.32 -0.23 0.95
N ASN A 138 14.53 0.29 0.00
CA ASN A 138 13.22 0.88 0.25
C ASN A 138 12.07 -0.12 0.12
N ALA A 139 12.30 -1.34 -0.39
CA ALA A 139 11.24 -2.31 -0.65
C ALA A 139 10.34 -2.59 0.58
N PRO A 140 10.87 -2.76 1.82
CA PRO A 140 10.02 -2.98 2.99
C PRO A 140 9.04 -1.82 3.27
N LYS A 141 9.51 -0.57 3.17
CA LYS A 141 8.67 0.63 3.29
C LYS A 141 7.66 0.73 2.15
N CYS A 142 8.10 0.47 0.93
CA CYS A 142 7.27 0.52 -0.27
C CYS A 142 6.09 -0.47 -0.19
N ILE A 143 6.35 -1.72 0.23
CA ILE A 143 5.31 -2.74 0.43
C ILE A 143 4.30 -2.31 1.50
N CYS A 144 4.77 -1.71 2.60
CA CYS A 144 3.89 -1.17 3.63
C CYS A 144 2.99 -0.04 3.10
N ILE A 145 3.57 0.91 2.35
CA ILE A 145 2.86 2.04 1.75
C ILE A 145 1.81 1.55 0.75
N ALA A 146 2.18 0.64 -0.15
CA ALA A 146 1.28 0.05 -1.13
C ALA A 146 0.08 -0.65 -0.46
N SER A 147 0.31 -1.36 0.65
CA SER A 147 -0.76 -2.02 1.40
C SER A 147 -1.77 -1.03 2.01
N VAL A 148 -1.32 0.17 2.41
CA VAL A 148 -2.23 1.23 2.90
C VAL A 148 -2.96 1.92 1.76
N LEU A 149 -2.30 2.14 0.61
CA LEU A 149 -2.95 2.67 -0.59
C LEU A 149 -4.08 1.75 -1.05
N ASP A 150 -3.82 0.45 -1.14
CA ASP A 150 -4.82 -0.58 -1.43
C ASP A 150 -6.01 -0.52 -0.44
N TYR A 151 -5.71 -0.53 0.86
CA TYR A 151 -6.74 -0.38 1.90
C TYR A 151 -7.59 0.89 1.74
N TRP A 152 -6.98 2.04 1.41
CA TRP A 152 -7.73 3.28 1.19
C TRP A 152 -8.55 3.26 -0.10
N SER A 153 -8.05 2.68 -1.18
CA SER A 153 -8.80 2.46 -2.42
C SER A 153 -10.07 1.68 -2.15
N TYR A 154 -9.93 0.52 -1.51
CA TYR A 154 -11.05 -0.36 -1.16
C TYR A 154 -12.10 0.34 -0.28
N ASN A 155 -11.68 1.08 0.74
CA ASN A 155 -12.63 1.77 1.62
C ASN A 155 -13.29 2.99 0.98
N ARG A 156 -12.64 3.64 0.01
CA ARG A 156 -13.24 4.74 -0.75
C ARG A 156 -14.35 4.23 -1.66
N GLU A 157 -14.13 3.10 -2.34
CA GLU A 157 -15.16 2.43 -3.15
C GLU A 157 -16.40 2.05 -2.32
N ARG A 158 -16.22 1.58 -1.07
CA ARG A 158 -17.34 1.29 -0.16
C ARG A 158 -18.05 2.53 0.39
N SER A 159 -17.38 3.67 0.41
CA SER A 159 -17.94 4.93 0.93
C SER A 159 -18.71 5.72 -0.12
N GLN A 160 -18.70 5.31 -1.40
CA GLN A 160 -19.54 5.91 -2.42
C GLN A 160 -20.97 5.37 -2.28
N PRO A 161 -21.99 6.23 -2.08
CA PRO A 161 -23.37 5.80 -2.24
C PRO A 161 -23.56 5.33 -3.70
N THR A 162 -24.26 4.22 -3.87
CA THR A 162 -24.52 3.51 -5.14
C THR A 162 -24.96 4.42 -6.31
N TYR A 163 -25.46 5.61 -6.00
CA TYR A 163 -25.96 6.62 -6.92
C TYR A 163 -24.94 7.14 -7.96
N TYR A 164 -23.64 7.12 -7.70
CA TYR A 164 -22.63 7.66 -8.64
C TYR A 164 -22.10 6.63 -9.66
N LYS A 165 -22.25 5.32 -9.42
CA LYS A 165 -21.83 4.29 -10.39
C LYS A 165 -22.72 4.26 -11.63
N GLU A 166 -24.02 4.54 -11.48
CA GLU A 166 -24.98 4.54 -12.60
C GLU A 166 -24.79 5.70 -13.58
N VAL A 167 -24.15 6.80 -13.18
CA VAL A 167 -23.99 7.98 -14.05
C VAL A 167 -22.76 7.86 -14.96
N LEU A 168 -21.74 7.10 -14.56
CA LEU A 168 -20.49 6.96 -15.31
C LEU A 168 -20.45 5.76 -16.26
N ASP A 169 -21.28 4.73 -16.04
CA ASP A 169 -21.41 3.59 -16.97
C ASP A 169 -22.31 3.88 -18.19
N VAL A 170 -22.88 5.09 -18.30
CA VAL A 170 -23.81 5.48 -19.38
C VAL A 170 -23.27 6.64 -20.24
N THR A 171 -21.96 6.95 -20.15
CA THR A 171 -21.33 7.96 -21.03
C THR A 171 -20.27 7.36 -21.93
#